data_AF-T1IX92-F1
#
_entry.id   AF-T1IX92-F1
#
_cell.length_a   1.000
_cell.length_b   1.000
_cell.length_c   1.000
_cell.angle_alpha   90.00
_cell.angle_beta   90.00
_cell.angle_gamma   90.00
#
_symmetry.space_group_name_H-M   'P 1'
#
loop_
_entity.id
_entity.type
_entity.pdbx_description
1 polymer ?
#
loop_
_entity_poly.entity_id
_entity_poly.type
_entity_poly.pdbx_seq_one_letter_code
_entity_poly.pdbx_strand_id
1 'polypeptide(L)'
;MTRAASWLCLILLTITLMPTHCDKKARPVFTKCGGRFNDTHGYFHTPNFPRRFPVPIRCQWIIEAPAGKAIVVYLTQFYLRAGLTASEHAYFVNDTHHYFIKDIGLISFDKRLLYVKSVKPVLLLELSLDEMANNNMRVMDYYLDVFGFNVTYEIIDQDEEFRSDLCSVYNCTFNGDCYASREFLNYSCQCLPGFYGEKCQFGPYCDPKANVSLCDGGLQCSQ
;
A
#
# COMPACT_ATOMS: atom_id res chain seq x y z
N MET A 1 75.83 -46.54 -10.95
CA MET A 1 75.91 -47.01 -9.55
C MET A 1 74.91 -46.19 -8.73
N THR A 2 73.62 -46.56 -8.73
CA THR A 2 72.92 -47.39 -7.73
C THR A 2 72.92 -46.83 -6.30
N ARG A 3 71.80 -46.25 -5.84
CA ARG A 3 70.79 -46.94 -4.98
C ARG A 3 69.68 -45.98 -4.52
N ALA A 4 68.51 -46.59 -4.33
CA ALA A 4 67.27 -46.02 -3.85
C ALA A 4 67.19 -45.91 -2.32
N ALA A 5 66.29 -45.04 -1.85
CA ALA A 5 65.38 -45.17 -0.68
C ALA A 5 65.03 -43.72 -0.24
N SER A 6 63.81 -43.23 -0.48
CA SER A 6 62.67 -43.32 0.44
C SER A 6 63.04 -42.90 1.87
N TRP A 7 62.33 -41.92 2.43
CA TRP A 7 61.75 -41.94 3.79
C TRP A 7 60.87 -40.69 4.01
N LEU A 8 59.59 -40.97 4.26
CA LEU A 8 58.70 -40.30 5.21
C LEU A 8 58.13 -38.91 4.88
N CYS A 9 56.92 -38.98 4.30
CA CYS A 9 55.70 -38.30 4.75
C CYS A 9 55.81 -37.56 6.11
N LEU A 10 55.73 -36.23 6.10
CA LEU A 10 55.15 -35.44 7.18
C LEU A 10 54.37 -34.29 6.56
N ILE A 11 53.06 -34.48 6.56
CA ILE A 11 52.02 -33.56 6.15
C ILE A 11 52.07 -32.35 7.08
N LEU A 12 52.54 -31.19 6.58
CA LEU A 12 52.17 -29.90 7.16
C LEU A 12 50.98 -29.39 6.37
N LEU A 13 49.79 -29.74 6.87
CA LEU A 13 48.50 -29.17 6.51
C LEU A 13 48.55 -27.66 6.81
N THR A 14 49.09 -26.86 5.90
CA THR A 14 48.69 -25.46 5.82
C THR A 14 47.28 -25.47 5.23
N ILE A 15 46.29 -25.64 6.10
CA ILE A 15 44.91 -25.26 5.80
C ILE A 15 45.00 -23.77 5.48
N THR A 16 45.14 -23.41 4.20
CA THR A 16 44.84 -22.07 3.75
C THR A 16 43.36 -21.92 4.03
N LEU A 17 43.03 -21.25 5.13
CA LEU A 17 41.74 -20.66 5.40
C LEU A 17 41.40 -19.81 4.17
N MET A 18 40.71 -20.39 3.20
CA MET A 18 39.92 -19.63 2.26
C MET A 18 39.00 -18.81 3.16
N PRO A 19 39.07 -17.47 3.17
CA PRO A 19 38.07 -16.69 3.85
C PRO A 19 36.78 -16.98 3.08
N THR A 20 35.92 -17.83 3.63
CA THR A 20 34.53 -17.93 3.20
C THR A 20 33.80 -16.69 3.71
N HIS A 21 34.24 -15.50 3.29
CA HIS A 21 33.40 -14.32 3.33
C HIS A 21 32.48 -14.42 2.13
N CYS A 22 31.35 -15.12 2.34
CA CYS A 22 30.18 -14.92 1.52
C CYS A 22 29.66 -13.51 1.88
N ASP A 23 30.29 -12.47 1.33
CA ASP A 23 29.75 -11.12 1.37
C ASP A 23 28.45 -11.12 0.56
N LYS A 24 27.33 -11.38 1.25
CA LYS A 24 26.00 -11.16 0.69
C LYS A 24 25.87 -9.66 0.47
N LYS A 25 26.24 -9.20 -0.72
CA LYS A 25 26.07 -7.81 -1.14
C LYS A 25 24.60 -7.44 -0.90
N ALA A 26 24.37 -6.49 0.01
CA ALA A 26 23.02 -6.06 0.37
C ALA A 26 22.28 -5.57 -0.89
N ARG A 27 21.03 -6.01 -1.07
CA ARG A 27 20.20 -5.54 -2.19
C ARG A 27 19.96 -4.03 -2.01
N PRO A 28 20.11 -3.21 -3.07
CA PRO A 28 19.83 -1.79 -2.98
C PRO A 28 18.35 -1.57 -2.65
N VAL A 29 18.09 -0.68 -1.69
CA VAL A 29 16.74 -0.32 -1.24
C VAL A 29 16.24 0.88 -2.06
N PHE A 30 15.03 0.80 -2.60
CA PHE A 30 14.39 1.90 -3.29
C PHE A 30 13.80 2.91 -2.30
N THR A 31 14.19 4.18 -2.42
CA THR A 31 13.77 5.27 -1.53
C THR A 31 13.28 6.52 -2.27
N LYS A 32 13.18 6.47 -3.61
CA LYS A 32 12.73 7.59 -4.44
C LYS A 32 11.20 7.64 -4.53
N CYS A 33 10.54 7.79 -3.39
CA CYS A 33 9.09 7.78 -3.21
C CYS A 33 8.72 8.52 -1.91
N GLY A 34 7.44 8.85 -1.76
CA GLY A 34 7.00 9.62 -0.60
C GLY A 34 7.16 11.12 -0.80
N GLY A 35 7.09 11.86 0.31
CA GLY A 35 7.20 13.33 0.31
C GLY A 35 6.53 13.97 1.53
N ARG A 36 6.67 15.30 1.63
CA ARG A 36 5.92 16.12 2.58
C ARG A 36 4.75 16.80 1.87
N PHE A 37 3.60 16.81 2.53
CA PHE A 37 2.34 17.32 2.01
C PHE A 37 1.74 18.28 3.03
N ASN A 38 1.41 19.50 2.61
CA ASN A 38 0.83 20.54 3.47
C ASN A 38 -0.32 21.30 2.79
N ASP A 39 -0.69 20.94 1.57
CA ASP A 39 -1.89 21.44 0.91
C ASP A 39 -3.16 20.92 1.61
N THR A 40 -4.28 21.64 1.50
CA THR A 40 -5.53 21.29 2.17
C THR A 40 -6.15 19.97 1.71
N HIS A 41 -5.81 19.52 0.51
CA HIS A 41 -6.18 18.22 -0.01
C HIS A 41 -5.19 17.79 -1.09
N GLY A 42 -5.19 16.51 -1.42
CA GLY A 42 -4.39 16.00 -2.51
C GLY A 42 -4.45 14.49 -2.61
N TYR A 43 -3.51 13.92 -3.35
CA TYR A 43 -3.38 12.48 -3.49
C TYR A 43 -1.91 12.08 -3.60
N PHE A 44 -1.63 10.84 -3.25
CA PHE A 44 -0.33 10.24 -3.43
C PHE A 44 -0.47 8.74 -3.62
N HIS A 45 0.54 8.14 -4.25
CA HIS A 45 0.50 6.75 -4.63
C HIS A 45 1.87 6.08 -4.50
N THR A 46 1.87 4.76 -4.49
CA THR A 46 3.10 3.98 -4.63
C THR A 46 3.72 4.18 -6.01
N PRO A 47 5.05 4.04 -6.16
CA PRO A 47 5.69 4.11 -7.48
C PRO A 47 5.03 3.19 -8.50
N ASN A 48 4.95 3.63 -9.75
CA ASN A 48 4.39 2.85 -10.86
C ASN A 48 2.93 2.39 -10.73
N PHE A 49 2.19 2.80 -9.67
CA PHE A 49 0.79 2.41 -9.49
C PHE A 49 0.00 2.60 -10.80
N PRO A 50 -0.81 1.61 -11.25
CA PRO A 50 -1.18 0.36 -10.56
C PRO A 50 -0.20 -0.81 -10.76
N ARG A 51 0.92 -0.61 -11.46
CA ARG A 51 1.90 -1.67 -11.75
C ARG A 51 2.85 -1.93 -10.58
N ARG A 52 3.60 -3.02 -10.69
CA ARG A 52 4.65 -3.40 -9.72
C ARG A 52 5.64 -2.25 -9.46
N PHE A 53 5.91 -2.01 -8.19
CA PHE A 53 6.99 -1.13 -7.71
C PHE A 53 8.25 -1.94 -7.38
N PRO A 54 9.43 -1.32 -7.25
CA PRO A 54 10.66 -2.01 -6.83
C PRO A 54 10.61 -2.43 -5.35
N VAL A 55 11.28 -3.53 -5.00
CA VAL A 55 11.56 -3.98 -3.62
C VAL A 55 13.02 -4.46 -3.52
N PRO A 56 13.70 -4.35 -2.36
CA PRO A 56 13.26 -3.73 -1.12
C PRO A 56 12.94 -2.23 -1.27
N ILE A 57 11.93 -1.73 -0.56
CA ILE A 57 11.44 -0.35 -0.63
C ILE A 57 11.25 0.23 0.77
N ARG A 58 11.56 1.52 0.91
CA ARG A 58 11.32 2.33 2.10
C ARG A 58 10.83 3.71 1.66
N CYS A 59 9.56 4.02 1.91
CA CYS A 59 8.96 5.32 1.56
C CYS A 59 8.27 5.91 2.79
N GLN A 60 8.23 7.25 2.86
CA GLN A 60 7.51 7.97 3.91
C GLN A 60 6.65 9.08 3.28
N TRP A 61 5.38 9.15 3.65
CA TRP A 61 4.50 10.26 3.32
C TRP A 61 4.15 10.98 4.62
N ILE A 62 4.56 12.25 4.71
CA ILE A 62 4.38 13.10 5.88
C ILE A 62 3.32 14.14 5.50
N ILE A 63 2.13 14.05 6.09
CA ILE A 63 1.10 15.06 5.92
C ILE A 63 1.12 15.98 7.14
N GLU A 64 1.17 17.28 6.90
CA GLU A 64 1.26 18.33 7.93
C GLU A 64 0.03 19.23 7.86
N ALA A 65 -0.63 19.40 8.99
CA ALA A 65 -1.78 20.26 9.15
C ALA A 65 -1.50 21.41 10.14
N PRO A 66 -2.12 22.59 9.93
CA PRO A 66 -2.11 23.64 10.92
C PRO A 66 -2.68 23.19 12.27
N ALA A 67 -2.29 23.89 13.34
CA ALA A 67 -2.87 23.67 14.66
C ALA A 67 -4.40 23.82 14.63
N GLY A 68 -5.11 22.91 15.31
CA GLY A 68 -6.58 22.90 15.37
C GLY A 68 -7.26 22.21 14.18
N LYS A 69 -6.50 21.69 13.21
CA LYS A 69 -7.02 20.87 12.10
C LYS A 69 -6.80 19.37 12.37
N ALA A 70 -7.49 18.54 11.60
CA ALA A 70 -7.29 17.10 11.52
C ALA A 70 -6.87 16.69 10.11
N ILE A 71 -6.09 15.62 10.01
CA ILE A 71 -5.67 15.03 8.74
C ILE A 71 -6.48 13.76 8.52
N VAL A 72 -7.07 13.61 7.35
CA VAL A 72 -7.76 12.38 6.94
C VAL A 72 -7.16 11.88 5.64
N VAL A 73 -6.77 10.60 5.62
CA VAL A 73 -6.34 9.89 4.41
C VAL A 73 -7.43 8.90 4.02
N TYR A 74 -8.00 9.04 2.84
CA TYR A 74 -9.04 8.16 2.31
C TYR A 74 -8.42 7.05 1.45
N LEU A 75 -8.76 5.80 1.74
CA LEU A 75 -8.22 4.62 1.06
C LEU A 75 -9.01 4.31 -0.21
N THR A 76 -9.03 5.27 -1.14
CA THR A 76 -9.77 5.20 -2.41
C THR A 76 -9.38 3.97 -3.23
N GLN A 77 -8.09 3.77 -3.47
CA GLN A 77 -7.55 2.62 -4.19
C GLN A 77 -6.40 2.01 -3.39
N PHE A 78 -6.69 0.98 -2.60
CA PHE A 78 -5.71 0.38 -1.69
C PHE A 78 -5.68 -1.14 -1.86
N TYR A 79 -4.49 -1.70 -2.13
CA TYR A 79 -4.33 -3.14 -2.41
C TYR A 79 -3.24 -3.81 -1.58
N LEU A 80 -2.56 -3.10 -0.67
CA LEU A 80 -1.51 -3.68 0.17
C LEU A 80 -2.11 -4.49 1.32
N ARG A 81 -1.62 -5.71 1.54
CA ARG A 81 -1.92 -6.54 2.71
C ARG A 81 -0.99 -6.27 3.89
N ALA A 82 0.22 -5.77 3.61
CA ALA A 82 1.26 -5.55 4.59
C ALA A 82 2.20 -4.40 4.19
N GLY A 83 3.04 -3.99 5.13
CA GLY A 83 4.16 -3.07 4.91
C GLY A 83 3.85 -1.59 5.07
N LEU A 84 2.58 -1.17 5.08
CA LEU A 84 2.19 0.22 5.32
C LEU A 84 1.74 0.43 6.76
N THR A 85 2.42 1.29 7.50
CA THR A 85 2.06 1.68 8.87
C THR A 85 1.73 3.17 8.95
N ALA A 86 0.92 3.53 9.94
CA ALA A 86 0.59 4.92 10.25
C ALA A 86 0.92 5.27 11.69
N SER A 87 1.44 6.47 11.90
CA SER A 87 1.68 7.06 13.21
C SER A 87 1.34 8.55 13.20
N GLU A 88 0.84 9.06 14.33
CA GLU A 88 0.55 10.48 14.51
C GLU A 88 1.56 11.13 15.45
N HIS A 89 1.97 12.37 15.14
CA HIS A 89 3.03 13.08 15.86
C HIS A 89 2.57 14.50 16.22
N ALA A 90 2.85 14.93 17.46
CA ALA A 90 2.60 16.32 17.85
C ALA A 90 3.66 17.28 17.29
N TYR A 91 4.90 16.81 17.13
CA TYR A 91 6.01 17.56 16.55
C TYR A 91 6.88 16.61 15.71
N PHE A 92 7.10 16.93 14.44
CA PHE A 92 7.94 16.16 13.53
C PHE A 92 8.89 17.08 12.76
N VAL A 93 10.16 17.11 13.19
CA VAL A 93 11.20 17.84 12.46
C VAL A 93 11.88 16.90 11.46
N ASN A 94 12.31 15.74 11.94
CA ASN A 94 12.96 14.69 11.17
C ASN A 94 12.85 13.33 11.91
N ASP A 95 13.40 12.26 11.32
CA ASP A 95 13.39 10.90 11.88
C ASP A 95 14.06 10.76 13.26
N THR A 96 14.89 11.72 13.67
CA THR A 96 15.58 11.70 14.98
C THR A 96 15.00 12.67 16.01
N HIS A 97 14.23 13.67 15.55
CA HIS A 97 13.67 14.75 16.34
C HIS A 97 12.15 14.81 16.09
N HIS A 98 11.46 13.79 16.62
CA HIS A 98 10.01 13.72 16.67
C HIS A 98 9.58 13.38 18.10
N TYR A 99 8.45 13.93 18.54
CA TYR A 99 7.98 13.78 19.92
C TYR A 99 6.47 13.52 19.98
N PHE A 100 6.07 12.82 21.06
CA PHE A 100 4.67 12.43 21.32
C PHE A 100 4.06 11.63 20.16
N ILE A 101 4.76 10.55 19.80
CA ILE A 101 4.32 9.59 18.80
C ILE A 101 3.16 8.78 19.37
N LYS A 102 2.11 8.61 18.59
CA LYS A 102 1.10 7.58 18.82
C LYS A 102 0.97 6.73 17.57
N ASP A 103 1.26 5.44 17.74
CA ASP A 103 1.11 4.47 16.66
C ASP A 103 -0.38 4.24 16.39
N ILE A 104 -0.78 4.44 15.14
CA ILE A 104 -2.10 4.04 14.64
C ILE A 104 -2.03 2.56 14.23
N GLY A 105 -0.88 2.14 13.68
CA GLY A 105 -0.55 0.76 13.37
C GLY A 105 -0.64 0.41 11.89
N LEU A 106 -0.75 -0.89 11.60
CA LEU A 106 -0.76 -1.42 10.23
C LEU A 106 -2.05 -1.03 9.48
N ILE A 107 -1.88 -0.41 8.32
CA ILE A 107 -2.93 -0.27 7.30
C ILE A 107 -2.84 -1.48 6.37
N SER A 108 -3.93 -2.23 6.27
CA SER A 108 -4.00 -3.46 5.50
C SER A 108 -5.34 -3.58 4.80
N PHE A 109 -5.31 -4.09 3.58
CA PHE A 109 -6.48 -4.46 2.80
C PHE A 109 -7.39 -5.38 3.62
N ASP A 110 -6.83 -6.33 4.36
CA ASP A 110 -7.64 -7.30 5.11
C ASP A 110 -8.45 -6.65 6.24
N LYS A 111 -8.08 -5.43 6.68
CA LYS A 111 -8.83 -4.66 7.69
C LYS A 111 -10.01 -3.86 7.12
N ARG A 112 -10.14 -3.74 5.79
CA ARG A 112 -11.24 -3.00 5.11
C ARG A 112 -11.49 -1.58 5.64
N LEU A 113 -10.42 -0.87 5.97
CA LEU A 113 -10.50 0.53 6.40
C LEU A 113 -10.90 1.41 5.20
N LEU A 114 -11.76 2.40 5.44
CA LEU A 114 -12.10 3.41 4.43
C LEU A 114 -11.19 4.65 4.53
N TYR A 115 -10.71 4.95 5.74
CA TYR A 115 -9.86 6.10 5.99
C TYR A 115 -8.99 5.91 7.24
N VAL A 116 -8.01 6.80 7.39
CA VAL A 116 -7.22 7.00 8.62
C VAL A 116 -7.32 8.48 8.99
N LYS A 117 -7.77 8.78 10.22
CA LYS A 117 -7.84 10.16 10.75
C LYS A 117 -6.81 10.34 11.85
N SER A 118 -6.10 11.47 11.81
CA SER A 118 -5.29 11.96 12.92
C SER A 118 -5.76 13.36 13.32
N VAL A 119 -5.83 13.58 14.63
CA VAL A 119 -6.11 14.90 15.23
C VAL A 119 -4.81 15.63 15.63
N LYS A 120 -3.66 15.02 15.35
CA LYS A 120 -2.35 15.62 15.54
C LYS A 120 -1.93 16.37 14.27
N PRO A 121 -1.03 17.36 14.40
CA PRO A 121 -0.61 18.17 13.26
C PRO A 121 0.19 17.39 12.23
N VAL A 122 0.71 16.20 12.55
CA VAL A 122 1.48 15.40 11.60
C VAL A 122 0.99 13.96 11.58
N LEU A 123 0.65 13.47 10.39
CA LEU A 123 0.37 12.07 10.09
C LEU A 123 1.50 11.52 9.21
N LEU A 124 2.18 10.49 9.70
CA LEU A 124 3.25 9.81 8.99
C LEU A 124 2.77 8.43 8.53
N LEU A 125 2.86 8.20 7.22
CA LEU A 125 2.66 6.88 6.62
C LEU A 125 4.01 6.33 6.15
N GLU A 126 4.34 5.11 6.54
CA GLU A 126 5.62 4.47 6.21
C GLU A 126 5.39 3.15 5.48
N LEU A 127 5.91 3.04 4.26
CA LEU A 127 5.93 1.80 3.50
C LEU A 127 7.29 1.15 3.60
N SER A 128 7.34 -0.04 4.18
CA SER A 128 8.54 -0.85 4.30
C SER A 128 8.25 -2.29 3.84
N LEU A 129 8.81 -2.67 2.70
CA LEU A 129 8.70 -4.03 2.16
C LEU A 129 10.05 -4.51 1.62
N ASP A 130 10.46 -5.72 1.99
CA ASP A 130 11.70 -6.32 1.48
C ASP A 130 11.48 -7.15 0.22
N GLU A 131 10.26 -7.70 0.07
CA GLU A 131 9.87 -8.55 -1.03
C GLU A 131 8.45 -8.22 -1.52
N MET A 132 8.12 -8.68 -2.72
CA MET A 132 6.80 -8.46 -3.34
C MET A 132 5.78 -9.55 -3.01
N ALA A 133 6.26 -10.74 -2.65
CA ALA A 133 5.41 -11.91 -2.48
C ALA A 133 4.39 -11.67 -1.35
N ASN A 134 3.12 -12.03 -1.61
CA ASN A 134 2.01 -12.03 -0.65
C ASN A 134 1.66 -10.66 0.00
N ASN A 135 2.21 -9.55 -0.50
CA ASN A 135 1.97 -8.22 0.07
C ASN A 135 0.85 -7.44 -0.62
N ASN A 136 0.25 -7.99 -1.69
CA ASN A 136 -0.82 -7.35 -2.44
C ASN A 136 -2.04 -8.27 -2.52
N MET A 137 -3.23 -7.68 -2.62
CA MET A 137 -4.46 -8.38 -2.95
C MET A 137 -4.37 -8.96 -4.37
N ARG A 138 -4.94 -10.15 -4.56
CA ARG A 138 -5.12 -10.77 -5.88
C ARG A 138 -6.57 -11.20 -6.00
N VAL A 139 -7.29 -10.65 -6.97
CA VAL A 139 -8.65 -11.07 -7.35
C VAL A 139 -8.60 -11.47 -8.83
N MET A 140 -9.39 -12.48 -9.24
CA MET A 140 -9.36 -13.10 -10.57
C MET A 140 -9.37 -12.11 -11.74
N ASP A 141 -8.78 -12.56 -12.86
CA ASP A 141 -8.58 -12.00 -14.21
C ASP A 141 -8.31 -10.48 -14.37
N TYR A 142 -9.07 -9.58 -13.73
CA TYR A 142 -8.90 -8.12 -13.87
C TYR A 142 -8.01 -7.49 -12.77
N TYR A 143 -7.89 -8.12 -11.60
CA TYR A 143 -7.13 -7.60 -10.44
C TYR A 143 -5.90 -8.44 -10.10
N LEU A 144 -5.46 -9.33 -11.00
CA LEU A 144 -4.25 -10.13 -10.79
C LEU A 144 -2.98 -9.26 -10.78
N ASP A 145 -3.04 -8.03 -11.31
CA ASP A 145 -1.88 -7.18 -11.60
C ASP A 145 -1.91 -5.77 -10.98
N VAL A 146 -2.76 -5.50 -9.98
CA VAL A 146 -2.75 -4.21 -9.27
C VAL A 146 -1.86 -4.29 -8.02
N PHE A 147 -0.92 -3.35 -7.92
CA PHE A 147 0.06 -3.29 -6.84
C PHE A 147 0.02 -1.94 -6.14
N GLY A 148 0.14 -1.98 -4.80
CA GLY A 148 0.32 -0.77 -4.00
C GLY A 148 -0.99 -0.04 -3.73
N PHE A 149 -0.94 1.29 -3.83
CA PHE A 149 -2.10 2.14 -3.54
C PHE A 149 -2.02 3.48 -4.28
N ASN A 150 -3.18 4.10 -4.45
CA ASN A 150 -3.40 5.49 -4.82
C ASN A 150 -4.52 6.04 -3.92
N VAL A 151 -4.16 6.94 -3.02
CA VAL A 151 -5.02 7.41 -1.93
C VAL A 151 -5.11 8.92 -1.96
N THR A 152 -6.23 9.45 -1.46
CA THR A 152 -6.43 10.89 -1.32
C THR A 152 -6.30 11.30 0.15
N TYR A 153 -6.06 12.58 0.39
CA TYR A 153 -6.08 13.13 1.74
C TYR A 153 -6.74 14.50 1.76
N GLU A 154 -7.20 14.89 2.94
CA GLU A 154 -7.83 16.19 3.21
C GLU A 154 -7.47 16.66 4.63
N ILE A 155 -7.34 17.97 4.80
CA ILE A 155 -7.14 18.65 6.06
C ILE A 155 -8.46 19.35 6.41
N ILE A 156 -9.13 18.84 7.44
CA ILE A 156 -10.47 19.26 7.85
C ILE A 156 -10.45 19.90 9.25
N ASP A 157 -11.54 20.55 9.64
CA ASP A 157 -11.70 20.94 11.04
C ASP A 157 -11.81 19.70 11.95
N GLN A 158 -11.29 19.78 13.17
CA GLN A 158 -11.24 18.61 14.07
C GLN A 158 -12.62 18.03 14.37
N ASP A 159 -13.61 18.92 14.50
CA ASP A 159 -15.01 18.64 14.83
C ASP A 159 -15.88 18.38 13.59
N GLU A 160 -15.30 18.46 12.39
CA GLU A 160 -16.03 18.22 11.15
C GLU A 160 -16.43 16.74 11.01
N GLU A 161 -17.68 16.53 10.61
CA GLU A 161 -18.27 15.21 10.46
C GLU A 161 -17.68 14.47 9.25
N PHE A 162 -17.66 13.13 9.30
CA PHE A 162 -17.08 12.34 8.23
C PHE A 162 -17.95 12.39 6.96
N ARG A 163 -17.28 12.44 5.80
CA ARG A 163 -17.91 12.35 4.49
C ARG A 163 -18.74 11.06 4.36
N SER A 164 -19.98 11.20 3.92
CA SER A 164 -20.92 10.08 3.72
C SER A 164 -20.83 9.46 2.32
N ASP A 165 -20.27 10.19 1.37
CA ASP A 165 -20.13 9.82 -0.05
C ASP A 165 -18.84 9.06 -0.36
N LEU A 166 -18.06 8.69 0.66
CA LEU A 166 -16.80 7.98 0.48
C LEU A 166 -16.98 6.64 -0.23
N CYS A 167 -16.12 6.39 -1.22
CA CYS A 167 -15.96 5.08 -1.81
C CYS A 167 -14.57 4.49 -1.52
N SER A 168 -14.47 3.20 -1.78
CA SER A 168 -13.24 2.42 -1.80
C SER A 168 -13.42 1.30 -2.83
N VAL A 169 -12.36 0.54 -3.08
CA VAL A 169 -12.43 -0.68 -3.91
C VAL A 169 -13.52 -1.67 -3.46
N TYR A 170 -13.84 -1.71 -2.16
CA TYR A 170 -14.93 -2.54 -1.63
C TYR A 170 -16.31 -1.98 -2.00
N ASN A 171 -16.49 -0.66 -1.87
CA ASN A 171 -17.75 -0.01 -2.23
C ASN A 171 -18.00 -0.10 -3.72
N CYS A 172 -16.95 -0.12 -4.54
CA CYS A 172 -17.02 -0.31 -5.99
C CYS A 172 -17.04 -1.79 -6.41
N THR A 173 -17.39 -2.70 -5.49
CA THR A 173 -17.57 -4.14 -5.69
C THR A 173 -16.40 -4.87 -6.35
N PHE A 174 -15.20 -4.29 -6.33
CA PHE A 174 -14.07 -4.74 -7.15
C PHE A 174 -14.40 -4.87 -8.64
N ASN A 175 -15.35 -4.08 -9.15
CA ASN A 175 -15.68 -3.99 -10.58
C ASN A 175 -15.49 -2.56 -11.09
N GLY A 176 -14.82 -1.74 -10.30
CA GLY A 176 -14.57 -0.34 -10.57
C GLY A 176 -13.56 0.22 -9.58
N ASP A 177 -13.07 1.41 -9.90
CA ASP A 177 -12.10 2.13 -9.07
C ASP A 177 -12.79 3.34 -8.42
N CYS A 178 -12.45 3.61 -7.17
CA CYS A 178 -12.93 4.80 -6.49
C CYS A 178 -12.05 6.01 -6.84
N TYR A 179 -12.69 7.10 -7.26
CA TYR A 179 -12.03 8.37 -7.55
C TYR A 179 -12.70 9.52 -6.81
N ALA A 180 -11.87 10.50 -6.42
CA ALA A 180 -12.34 11.82 -6.05
C ALA A 180 -12.59 12.65 -7.31
N SER A 181 -13.55 13.59 -7.25
CA SER A 181 -13.62 14.69 -8.22
C SER A 181 -12.33 15.50 -8.22
N ARG A 182 -12.14 16.28 -9.29
CA ARG A 182 -10.98 17.16 -9.46
C ARG A 182 -10.80 18.13 -8.28
N GLU A 183 -11.90 18.59 -7.71
CA GLU A 183 -11.93 19.51 -6.57
C GLU A 183 -12.05 18.79 -5.21
N PHE A 184 -11.95 17.45 -5.18
CA PHE A 184 -12.08 16.63 -3.96
C PHE A 184 -13.41 16.85 -3.19
N LEU A 185 -14.46 17.27 -3.90
CA LEU A 185 -15.76 17.57 -3.30
C LEU A 185 -16.67 16.35 -3.18
N ASN A 186 -16.49 15.36 -4.07
CA ASN A 186 -17.24 14.13 -4.07
C ASN A 186 -16.39 12.92 -4.44
N TYR A 187 -16.84 11.74 -4.03
CA TYR A 187 -16.23 10.45 -4.34
C TYR A 187 -17.22 9.56 -5.07
N SER A 188 -16.75 8.84 -6.10
CA SER A 188 -17.62 7.94 -6.87
C SER A 188 -16.85 6.79 -7.49
N CYS A 189 -17.57 5.70 -7.77
CA CYS A 189 -17.02 4.55 -8.47
C CYS A 189 -17.03 4.77 -9.98
N GLN A 190 -15.87 4.59 -10.60
CA GLN A 190 -15.75 4.48 -12.06
C GLN A 190 -15.67 3.01 -12.44
N CYS A 191 -16.70 2.51 -13.13
CA CYS A 191 -16.80 1.10 -13.45
C CYS A 191 -15.89 0.66 -14.58
N LEU A 192 -15.40 -0.58 -14.46
CA LEU A 192 -14.67 -1.27 -15.52
C LEU A 192 -15.59 -1.55 -16.72
N PRO A 193 -15.03 -1.77 -17.92
CA PRO A 193 -15.82 -2.08 -19.11
C PRO A 193 -16.78 -3.26 -18.89
N GLY A 194 -18.05 -3.07 -19.23
CA GLY A 194 -19.10 -4.07 -19.05
C GLY A 194 -19.80 -4.04 -17.68
N PHE A 195 -19.29 -3.26 -16.72
CA PHE A 195 -19.93 -3.06 -15.42
C PHE A 195 -20.56 -1.68 -15.30
N TYR A 196 -21.63 -1.58 -14.50
CA TYR A 196 -22.35 -0.32 -14.28
C TYR A 196 -23.12 -0.30 -12.94
N GLY A 197 -23.71 0.85 -12.64
CA GLY A 197 -24.36 1.13 -11.37
C GLY A 197 -23.47 1.99 -10.47
N GLU A 198 -24.05 2.58 -9.43
CA GLU A 198 -23.34 3.48 -8.50
C GLU A 198 -22.14 2.81 -7.83
N LYS A 199 -22.21 1.49 -7.62
CA LYS A 199 -21.18 0.66 -6.98
C LYS A 199 -20.53 -0.33 -7.96
N CYS A 200 -20.80 -0.18 -9.26
CA CYS A 200 -20.38 -1.14 -10.28
C CYS A 200 -20.89 -2.57 -10.03
N GLN A 201 -22.05 -2.67 -9.38
CA GLN A 201 -22.62 -3.93 -8.92
C GLN A 201 -23.27 -4.78 -10.04
N PHE A 202 -23.53 -4.18 -11.20
CA PHE A 202 -24.15 -4.86 -12.33
C PHE A 202 -23.12 -5.11 -13.43
N GLY A 203 -23.29 -6.20 -14.17
CA GLY A 203 -22.40 -6.58 -15.25
C GLY A 203 -22.88 -7.82 -16.01
N PRO A 204 -22.03 -8.46 -16.84
CA PRO A 204 -22.44 -9.49 -17.79
C PRO A 204 -23.13 -10.72 -17.17
N TYR A 205 -22.86 -10.98 -15.89
CA TYR A 205 -23.36 -12.13 -15.14
C TYR A 205 -24.48 -11.76 -14.14
N CYS A 206 -24.72 -10.47 -13.90
CA CYS A 206 -25.80 -9.98 -13.06
C CYS A 206 -26.29 -8.64 -13.63
N ASP A 207 -27.26 -8.71 -14.53
CA ASP A 207 -27.82 -7.55 -15.23
C ASP A 207 -29.35 -7.57 -15.07
N PRO A 208 -29.91 -6.75 -14.16
CA PRO A 208 -31.36 -6.66 -14.00
C PRO A 208 -32.07 -6.01 -15.19
N LYS A 209 -31.38 -5.26 -16.05
CA LYS A 209 -31.95 -4.68 -17.28
C LYS A 209 -32.05 -5.72 -18.40
N ALA A 210 -31.09 -6.64 -18.47
CA ALA A 210 -31.08 -7.76 -19.43
C ALA A 210 -31.76 -9.02 -18.88
N ASN A 211 -32.30 -8.98 -17.66
CA ASN A 211 -32.90 -10.11 -16.94
C ASN A 211 -31.93 -11.31 -16.82
N VAL A 212 -30.64 -11.02 -16.64
CA VAL A 212 -29.59 -12.02 -16.44
C VAL A 212 -29.27 -12.09 -14.95
N SER A 213 -29.54 -13.23 -14.32
CA SER A 213 -29.06 -13.54 -12.97
C SER A 213 -28.37 -14.90 -12.98
N LEU A 214 -27.10 -14.94 -12.56
CA LEU A 214 -26.35 -16.21 -12.47
C LEU A 214 -26.91 -17.17 -11.40
N CYS A 215 -27.71 -16.68 -10.46
CA CYS A 215 -28.34 -17.49 -9.43
C CYS A 215 -29.60 -18.20 -9.98
N ASP A 216 -29.49 -19.51 -10.19
CA ASP A 216 -30.56 -20.40 -10.61
C ASP A 216 -31.55 -20.61 -9.44
N GLY A 217 -32.40 -19.62 -9.16
CA GLY A 217 -33.30 -19.64 -8.00
C GLY A 217 -34.14 -18.39 -7.73
N GLY A 218 -34.23 -17.44 -8.67
CA GLY A 218 -35.03 -16.23 -8.49
C GLY A 218 -34.46 -15.18 -7.53
N LEU A 219 -33.19 -15.32 -7.13
CA LEU A 219 -32.49 -14.29 -6.38
C LEU A 219 -32.17 -13.11 -7.32
N GLN A 220 -32.75 -11.95 -7.03
CA GLN A 220 -32.44 -10.71 -7.75
C GLN A 220 -31.00 -10.27 -7.46
N CYS A 221 -30.35 -9.61 -8.42
CA CYS A 221 -29.04 -8.97 -8.22
C CYS A 221 -29.11 -8.05 -6.98
N SER A 222 -28.45 -8.44 -5.89
CA SER A 222 -28.51 -7.69 -4.64
C SER A 222 -27.53 -6.51 -4.66
N GLN A 223 -27.95 -5.41 -4.04
CA GLN A 223 -27.19 -4.16 -3.84
C GLN A 223 -26.12 -4.27 -2.75
#